data_AF-A0A343W0R1-F1
#
_entry.id   AF-A0A343W0R1-F1
#
_cell.length_a   1.000
_cell.length_b   1.000
_cell.length_c   1.000
_cell.angle_alpha   90.00
_cell.angle_beta   90.00
_cell.angle_gamma   90.00
#
_symmetry.space_group_name_H-M   'P 1'
#
loop_
_entity.id
_entity.type
_entity.pdbx_description
1 polymer ?
#
loop_
_entity_poly.entity_id
_entity_poly.type
_entity_poly.pdbx_seq_one_letter_code
_entity_poly.pdbx_strand_id
1 'polypeptide(L)'
;RPPQPPVYLFLIDVTVTSVNSGLLEVICSTIKKLLQKNNNNNKAFDSRTLISIMTFDSTIHFYNLNNNIKQTQMMVVPDIQDIFIPLPEDILVNVYECQNSIDTLLDNLPIMWRNNKISDCCLGNALRAAFMVLKKIGGKLLLFLSSVPNIGELTVNLNRENKEKKKYKSIYSVNSSNNNIIDMKKREIELLTPYNNSYAEFAQNVTQYQITVDLFACPLHNLDLATIYPLIKNSGGTLYYYPQFNIHQYGDKLREELLFALTTEIAWEAVMRIRIS
;
A
#
# COMPACT_ATOMS: atom_id res chain seq x y z
N ARG A 1 9.97 -12.23 -23.53
CA ARG A 1 8.80 -11.39 -23.88
C ARG A 1 9.29 -10.00 -24.27
N PRO A 2 8.59 -9.23 -25.14
CA PRO A 2 8.91 -7.82 -25.34
C PRO A 2 8.80 -7.05 -24.01
N PRO A 3 9.51 -5.92 -23.85
CA PRO A 3 9.48 -5.14 -22.63
C PRO A 3 8.06 -4.67 -22.33
N GLN A 4 7.57 -5.02 -21.14
CA GLN A 4 6.22 -4.69 -20.71
C GLN A 4 6.07 -3.18 -20.44
N PRO A 5 4.86 -2.62 -20.57
CA PRO A 5 4.60 -1.26 -20.12
C PRO A 5 4.79 -1.13 -18.60
N PRO A 6 5.21 0.04 -18.08
CA PRO A 6 5.13 0.32 -16.65
C PRO A 6 3.68 0.25 -16.18
N VAL A 7 3.44 -0.41 -15.03
CA VAL A 7 2.11 -0.53 -14.43
C VAL A 7 2.15 -0.05 -13.00
N TYR A 8 1.22 0.84 -12.64
CA TYR A 8 1.04 1.33 -11.28
C TYR A 8 -0.35 0.98 -10.78
N LEU A 9 -0.44 0.27 -9.66
CA LEU A 9 -1.70 -0.01 -8.98
C LEU A 9 -1.71 0.71 -7.64
N PHE A 10 -2.66 1.62 -7.46
CA PHE A 10 -2.89 2.33 -6.21
C PHE A 10 -3.91 1.53 -5.39
N LEU A 11 -3.47 0.94 -4.29
CA LEU A 11 -4.31 0.18 -3.37
C LEU A 11 -4.52 0.99 -2.10
N ILE A 12 -5.71 1.55 -1.93
CA ILE A 12 -5.97 2.61 -0.97
C ILE A 12 -6.92 2.12 0.12
N ASP A 13 -6.46 2.16 1.38
CA ASP A 13 -7.30 1.97 2.56
C ASP A 13 -8.35 3.10 2.64
N VAL A 14 -9.64 2.73 2.69
CA VAL A 14 -10.78 3.65 2.85
C VAL A 14 -11.59 3.36 4.11
N THR A 15 -11.00 2.67 5.08
CA THR A 15 -11.56 2.53 6.42
C THR A 15 -11.78 3.90 7.08
N VAL A 16 -12.63 3.92 8.11
CA VAL A 16 -12.95 5.13 8.88
C VAL A 16 -11.70 5.84 9.39
N THR A 17 -10.65 5.12 9.76
CA THR A 17 -9.38 5.72 10.22
C THR A 17 -8.66 6.44 9.09
N SER A 18 -8.57 5.82 7.92
CA SER A 18 -7.94 6.44 6.73
C SER A 18 -8.69 7.70 6.30
N VAL A 19 -10.01 7.61 6.16
CA VAL A 19 -10.87 8.73 5.73
C VAL A 19 -10.80 9.89 6.72
N ASN A 20 -10.99 9.64 8.02
CA ASN A 20 -11.00 10.71 9.02
C ASN A 20 -9.63 11.38 9.20
N SER A 21 -8.54 10.70 8.83
CA SER A 21 -7.19 11.24 8.97
C SER A 21 -6.82 12.28 7.91
N GLY A 22 -7.63 12.41 6.85
CA GLY A 22 -7.33 13.26 5.71
C GLY A 22 -6.37 12.64 4.68
N LEU A 23 -6.02 11.35 4.86
CA LEU A 23 -5.06 10.65 4.00
C LEU A 23 -5.55 10.58 2.55
N LEU A 24 -6.83 10.27 2.36
CA LEU A 24 -7.43 10.08 1.04
C LEU A 24 -7.37 11.37 0.20
N GLU A 25 -7.58 12.54 0.81
CA GLU A 25 -7.46 13.84 0.13
C GLU A 25 -6.03 14.12 -0.34
N VAL A 26 -5.02 13.80 0.49
CA VAL A 26 -3.61 14.01 0.12
C VAL A 26 -3.22 13.09 -1.03
N ILE A 27 -3.59 11.80 -0.98
CA ILE A 27 -3.32 10.83 -2.04
C ILE A 27 -3.96 11.31 -3.35
N CYS A 28 -5.27 11.59 -3.34
CA CYS A 28 -6.00 11.92 -4.55
C CYS A 28 -5.50 13.22 -5.19
N SER A 29 -5.29 14.26 -4.38
CA SER A 29 -4.77 15.54 -4.88
C SER A 29 -3.34 15.45 -5.42
N THR A 30 -2.50 14.59 -4.84
CA THR A 30 -1.11 14.39 -5.29
C THR A 30 -1.06 13.63 -6.61
N ILE A 31 -1.80 12.53 -6.74
CA ILE A 31 -1.88 11.77 -8.00
C ILE A 31 -2.43 12.65 -9.11
N LYS A 32 -3.51 13.40 -8.84
CA LYS A 32 -4.10 14.32 -9.83
C LYS A 32 -3.11 15.36 -10.34
N LYS A 33 -2.32 15.97 -9.45
CA LYS A 33 -1.28 16.93 -9.82
C LYS A 33 -0.20 16.33 -10.74
N LEU A 34 0.12 15.04 -10.59
CA LEU A 34 1.06 14.35 -11.47
C LEU A 34 0.47 14.02 -12.85
N LEU A 35 -0.83 13.78 -12.91
CA LEU A 35 -1.54 13.48 -14.16
C LEU A 35 -1.74 14.72 -15.02
N GLN A 36 -1.90 15.89 -14.40
CA GLN A 36 -2.01 17.15 -15.11
C GLN A 36 -0.81 17.35 -16.04
N LYS A 37 -1.10 17.59 -17.33
CA LYS A 37 -0.08 17.88 -18.34
C LYS A 37 0.62 19.18 -17.95
N ASN A 38 1.72 19.09 -17.22
CA ASN A 38 2.63 20.21 -17.10
C ASN A 38 3.16 20.50 -18.52
N ASN A 39 3.01 21.75 -18.97
CA ASN A 39 3.48 22.24 -20.27
C ASN A 39 5.01 22.17 -20.46
N ASN A 40 5.73 21.63 -19.47
CA ASN A 40 7.16 21.40 -19.49
C ASN A 40 7.39 19.92 -19.79
N ASN A 41 8.29 19.62 -20.73
CA ASN A 41 8.58 18.30 -21.32
C ASN A 41 8.92 17.12 -20.36
N ASN A 42 8.74 17.26 -19.04
CA ASN A 42 8.91 16.21 -18.04
C ASN A 42 7.57 15.52 -17.75
N LYS A 43 7.22 14.52 -18.57
CA LYS A 43 6.10 13.63 -18.31
C LYS A 43 6.49 12.68 -17.17
N ALA A 44 5.70 12.64 -16.09
CA ALA A 44 5.89 11.70 -14.98
C ALA A 44 5.66 10.23 -15.39
N PHE A 45 4.89 9.99 -16.45
CA PHE A 45 4.54 8.67 -16.95
C PHE A 45 4.93 8.50 -18.43
N ASP A 46 5.38 7.30 -18.82
CA ASP A 46 5.54 6.91 -20.23
C ASP A 46 4.17 6.84 -20.94
N SER A 47 4.14 7.01 -22.27
CA SER A 47 2.94 6.94 -23.10
C SER A 47 2.21 5.59 -22.98
N ARG A 48 2.94 4.54 -22.62
CA ARG A 48 2.42 3.17 -22.44
C ARG A 48 2.03 2.86 -20.99
N THR A 49 2.25 3.77 -20.05
CA THR A 49 2.00 3.50 -18.62
C THR A 49 0.53 3.14 -18.40
N LEU A 50 0.31 2.04 -17.70
CA LEU A 50 -0.99 1.60 -17.25
C LEU A 50 -1.18 1.95 -15.77
N ILE A 51 -2.40 2.31 -15.41
CA ILE A 51 -2.79 2.63 -14.04
C ILE A 51 -4.05 1.88 -13.65
N SER A 52 -4.13 1.55 -12.37
CA SER A 52 -5.36 1.08 -11.75
C SER A 52 -5.48 1.63 -10.34
N ILE A 53 -6.72 1.90 -9.93
CA ILE A 53 -7.04 2.33 -8.58
C ILE A 53 -7.98 1.27 -8.01
N MET A 54 -7.66 0.82 -6.81
CA MET A 54 -8.47 -0.07 -6.00
C MET A 54 -8.56 0.49 -4.60
N THR A 55 -9.72 0.39 -3.97
CA THR A 55 -9.85 0.75 -2.55
C THR A 55 -10.33 -0.46 -1.75
N PHE A 56 -10.09 -0.44 -0.44
CA PHE A 56 -10.53 -1.53 0.43
C PHE A 56 -10.84 -1.04 1.86
N ASP A 57 -11.79 -1.72 2.48
CA ASP A 57 -12.09 -1.64 3.90
C ASP A 57 -12.40 -3.05 4.44
N SER A 58 -13.64 -3.38 4.78
CA SER A 58 -14.07 -4.76 4.97
C SER A 58 -14.29 -5.51 3.65
N THR A 59 -14.45 -4.77 2.55
CA THR A 59 -14.66 -5.29 1.20
C THR A 59 -13.68 -4.67 0.20
N ILE A 60 -13.60 -5.22 -1.02
CA ILE A 60 -12.67 -4.76 -2.05
C ILE A 60 -13.45 -4.02 -3.14
N HIS A 61 -12.95 -2.86 -3.57
CA HIS A 61 -13.61 -2.02 -4.57
C HIS A 61 -12.72 -1.82 -5.79
N PHE A 62 -13.27 -2.13 -6.96
CA PHE A 62 -12.65 -1.90 -8.26
C PHE A 62 -13.35 -0.73 -8.96
N TYR A 63 -12.59 0.05 -9.73
CA TYR A 63 -13.13 1.16 -10.50
C TYR A 63 -12.93 0.92 -12.00
N ASN A 64 -14.02 0.95 -12.76
CA ASN A 64 -13.95 0.93 -14.21
C ASN A 64 -13.63 2.33 -14.74
N LEU A 65 -12.41 2.48 -15.26
CA LEU A 65 -11.88 3.74 -15.75
C LEU A 65 -11.89 3.83 -17.28
N ASN A 66 -12.52 2.88 -17.97
CA ASN A 66 -12.58 2.83 -19.43
C ASN A 66 -13.21 4.12 -20.00
N ASN A 67 -12.52 4.75 -20.95
CA ASN A 67 -12.94 5.99 -21.60
C ASN A 67 -14.21 5.82 -22.48
N ASN A 68 -14.62 4.58 -22.76
CA ASN A 68 -15.85 4.28 -23.50
C ASN A 68 -17.13 4.49 -22.67
N ILE A 69 -17.01 4.69 -21.35
CA ILE A 69 -18.14 4.82 -20.43
C ILE A 69 -18.28 6.28 -20.00
N LYS A 70 -19.52 6.79 -20.01
CA LYS A 70 -19.81 8.19 -19.65
C LYS A 70 -19.54 8.54 -18.18
N GLN A 71 -19.53 7.54 -17.30
CA GLN A 71 -19.35 7.71 -15.86
C GLN A 71 -18.58 6.52 -15.29
N THR A 72 -17.64 6.79 -14.38
CA THR A 72 -16.87 5.79 -13.64
C THR A 72 -17.79 4.88 -12.84
N GLN A 73 -17.62 3.58 -12.97
CA GLN A 73 -18.39 2.58 -12.23
C GLN A 73 -17.55 1.98 -11.11
N MET A 74 -18.11 1.88 -9.91
CA MET A 74 -17.52 1.16 -8.79
C MET A 74 -18.13 -0.24 -8.71
N MET A 75 -17.29 -1.27 -8.63
CA MET A 75 -17.72 -2.66 -8.44
C MET A 75 -17.20 -3.14 -7.10
N VAL A 76 -18.11 -3.58 -6.25
CA VAL A 76 -17.81 -4.05 -4.90
C VAL A 76 -17.71 -5.57 -4.93
N VAL A 77 -16.62 -6.11 -4.38
CA VAL A 77 -16.43 -7.54 -4.13
C VAL A 77 -16.50 -7.75 -2.61
N PRO A 78 -17.69 -8.11 -2.10
CA PRO A 78 -17.90 -8.25 -0.66
C PRO A 78 -17.43 -9.60 -0.11
N ASP A 79 -17.38 -10.63 -0.95
CA ASP A 79 -16.88 -11.95 -0.56
C ASP A 79 -15.35 -11.96 -0.61
N ILE A 80 -14.75 -11.85 0.58
CA ILE A 80 -13.31 -11.91 0.74
C ILE A 80 -12.76 -13.35 0.72
N GLN A 81 -13.61 -14.38 0.81
CA GLN A 81 -13.18 -15.78 0.75
C GLN A 81 -12.95 -16.24 -0.70
N ASP A 82 -13.81 -15.82 -1.62
CA ASP A 82 -13.70 -16.13 -3.06
C ASP A 82 -13.49 -14.87 -3.90
N ILE A 83 -12.24 -14.38 -3.88
CA ILE A 83 -11.85 -13.15 -4.58
C ILE A 83 -11.77 -13.43 -6.09
N PHE A 84 -12.54 -12.66 -6.85
CA PHE A 84 -12.46 -12.61 -8.30
C PHE A 84 -12.23 -11.19 -8.82
N ILE A 85 -11.82 -11.11 -10.09
CA ILE A 85 -11.59 -9.85 -10.78
C ILE A 85 -12.83 -9.54 -11.64
N PRO A 86 -13.64 -8.51 -11.31
CA PRO A 86 -14.91 -8.28 -11.99
C PRO A 86 -14.75 -7.81 -13.44
N LEU A 87 -13.61 -7.20 -13.78
CA LEU A 87 -13.27 -6.74 -15.14
C LEU A 87 -11.86 -7.23 -15.55
N PRO A 88 -11.74 -8.42 -16.14
CA PRO A 88 -10.43 -9.01 -16.44
C PRO A 88 -9.56 -8.23 -17.43
N GLU A 89 -10.17 -7.38 -18.27
CA GLU A 89 -9.50 -6.63 -19.35
C GLU A 89 -9.43 -5.11 -19.07
N ASP A 90 -10.42 -4.53 -18.38
CA ASP A 90 -10.59 -3.08 -18.24
C ASP A 90 -10.14 -2.47 -16.90
N ILE A 91 -9.44 -3.24 -16.06
CA ILE A 91 -8.96 -2.73 -14.74
C ILE A 91 -7.68 -1.92 -14.85
N LEU A 92 -6.79 -2.29 -15.77
CA LEU A 92 -5.56 -1.56 -16.06
C LEU A 92 -5.84 -0.70 -17.29
N VAL A 93 -5.85 0.62 -17.12
CA VAL A 93 -6.13 1.56 -18.21
C VAL A 93 -4.91 2.39 -18.54
N ASN A 94 -4.79 2.86 -19.79
CA ASN A 94 -3.73 3.78 -20.15
C ASN A 94 -3.93 5.14 -19.46
N VAL A 95 -2.89 5.64 -18.80
CA VAL A 95 -2.92 6.88 -18.03
C VAL A 95 -3.35 8.08 -18.87
N TYR A 96 -2.87 8.18 -20.11
CA TYR A 96 -3.13 9.34 -20.98
C TYR A 96 -4.49 9.26 -21.66
N GLU A 97 -4.90 8.06 -22.07
CA GLU A 97 -6.20 7.87 -22.72
C GLU A 97 -7.37 8.06 -21.75
N CYS A 98 -7.18 7.65 -20.49
CA CYS A 98 -8.22 7.69 -19.46
C CYS A 98 -8.04 8.81 -18.43
N GLN A 99 -7.22 9.83 -18.73
CA GLN A 99 -6.89 10.92 -17.82
C GLN A 99 -8.13 11.58 -17.20
N ASN A 100 -9.13 11.92 -18.02
CA ASN A 100 -10.36 12.59 -17.55
C ASN A 100 -11.16 11.71 -16.57
N SER A 101 -11.27 10.41 -16.85
CA SER A 101 -11.96 9.45 -15.98
C SER A 101 -11.22 9.26 -14.65
N ILE A 102 -9.88 9.23 -14.70
CA ILE A 102 -9.04 9.13 -13.50
C ILE A 102 -9.19 10.41 -12.65
N ASP A 103 -9.07 11.59 -13.27
CA ASP A 103 -9.21 12.87 -12.56
C ASP A 103 -10.59 13.00 -11.88
N THR A 104 -11.65 12.59 -12.59
CA THR A 104 -13.01 12.58 -12.06
C THR A 104 -13.16 11.60 -10.88
N LEU A 105 -12.54 10.41 -10.96
CA LEU A 105 -12.54 9.47 -9.84
C LEU A 105 -11.79 10.05 -8.64
N LEU A 106 -10.61 10.64 -8.84
CA LEU A 106 -9.79 11.20 -7.78
C LEU A 106 -10.50 12.37 -7.07
N ASP A 107 -11.28 13.18 -7.77
CA ASP A 107 -12.11 14.23 -7.16
C ASP A 107 -13.26 13.65 -6.31
N ASN A 108 -13.85 12.55 -6.78
CA ASN A 108 -15.01 11.95 -6.13
C ASN A 108 -14.66 10.97 -4.99
N LEU A 109 -13.48 10.37 -4.99
CA LEU A 109 -13.07 9.36 -4.01
C LEU A 109 -13.20 9.83 -2.56
N PRO A 110 -12.65 11.00 -2.15
CA PRO A 110 -12.83 11.52 -0.80
C PRO A 110 -14.29 11.78 -0.44
N ILE A 111 -15.09 12.25 -1.41
CA ILE A 111 -16.52 12.56 -1.21
C ILE A 111 -17.31 11.28 -0.98
N MET A 112 -17.05 10.25 -1.78
CA MET A 112 -17.74 8.96 -1.74
C MET A 112 -17.52 8.25 -0.41
N TRP A 113 -16.29 8.29 0.12
CA TRP A 113 -15.92 7.60 1.36
C TRP A 113 -16.06 8.44 2.62
N ARG A 114 -16.38 9.74 2.51
CA ARG A 114 -16.44 10.70 3.63
C ARG A 114 -17.23 10.21 4.85
N ASN A 115 -18.31 9.48 4.62
CA ASN A 115 -19.20 9.00 5.69
C ASN A 115 -18.98 7.53 6.04
N ASN A 116 -17.90 6.90 5.55
CA ASN A 116 -17.60 5.51 5.87
C ASN A 116 -17.30 5.34 7.36
N LYS A 117 -17.92 4.33 7.96
CA LYS A 117 -17.78 4.00 9.38
C LYS A 117 -17.14 2.63 9.61
N ILE A 118 -16.75 1.94 8.53
CA ILE A 118 -16.16 0.62 8.60
C ILE A 118 -14.74 0.73 9.16
N SER A 119 -14.50 0.05 10.28
CA SER A 119 -13.17 -0.08 10.90
C SER A 119 -12.42 -1.33 10.47
N ASP A 120 -13.12 -2.30 9.90
CA ASP A 120 -12.52 -3.56 9.47
C ASP A 120 -11.68 -3.36 8.21
N CYS A 121 -10.57 -4.08 8.15
CA CYS A 121 -9.53 -3.92 7.15
C CYS A 121 -9.10 -5.30 6.62
N CYS A 122 -9.52 -5.63 5.39
CA CYS A 122 -9.23 -6.88 4.69
C CYS A 122 -7.96 -6.79 3.81
N LEU A 123 -6.88 -6.21 4.34
CA LEU A 123 -5.66 -5.95 3.56
C LEU A 123 -5.13 -7.19 2.82
N GLY A 124 -5.08 -8.36 3.44
CA GLY A 124 -4.56 -9.56 2.78
C GLY A 124 -5.34 -9.95 1.54
N ASN A 125 -6.66 -9.85 1.61
CA ASN A 125 -7.56 -10.11 0.50
C ASN A 125 -7.39 -9.03 -0.59
N ALA A 126 -7.29 -7.77 -0.20
CA ALA A 126 -7.01 -6.67 -1.11
C ALA A 126 -5.66 -6.83 -1.84
N LEU A 127 -4.62 -7.28 -1.14
CA LEU A 127 -3.31 -7.62 -1.71
C LEU A 127 -3.41 -8.78 -2.72
N ARG A 128 -4.17 -9.82 -2.39
CA ARG A 128 -4.42 -10.95 -3.30
C ARG A 128 -5.16 -10.52 -4.56
N ALA A 129 -6.17 -9.65 -4.43
CA ALA A 129 -6.87 -9.06 -5.57
C ALA A 129 -5.93 -8.22 -6.45
N ALA A 130 -5.11 -7.35 -5.85
CA ALA A 130 -4.11 -6.55 -6.57
C ALA A 130 -3.07 -7.44 -7.28
N PHE A 131 -2.63 -8.53 -6.64
CA PHE A 131 -1.77 -9.54 -7.26
C PHE A 131 -2.44 -10.19 -8.48
N MET A 132 -3.73 -10.56 -8.40
CA MET A 132 -4.45 -11.14 -9.53
C MET A 132 -4.55 -10.18 -10.73
N VAL A 133 -4.64 -8.87 -10.49
CA VAL A 133 -4.60 -7.83 -11.54
C VAL A 133 -3.19 -7.73 -12.14
N LEU A 134 -2.17 -7.61 -11.30
CA LEU A 134 -0.81 -7.33 -11.74
C LEU A 134 -0.07 -8.55 -12.33
N LYS A 135 -0.38 -9.79 -11.92
CA LYS A 135 0.38 -11.00 -12.28
C LYS A 135 0.53 -11.23 -13.79
N LYS A 136 -0.35 -10.66 -14.61
CA LYS A 136 -0.29 -10.78 -16.08
C LYS A 136 0.91 -10.03 -16.66
N ILE A 137 1.25 -8.86 -16.10
CA ILE A 137 2.24 -7.92 -16.66
C ILE A 137 3.45 -7.77 -15.72
N GLY A 138 3.20 -7.71 -14.42
CA GLY A 138 4.10 -7.15 -13.42
C GLY A 138 3.75 -5.69 -13.14
N GLY A 139 4.47 -5.03 -12.23
CA GLY A 139 4.22 -3.63 -11.92
C GLY A 139 4.53 -3.24 -10.48
N LYS A 140 4.20 -2.00 -10.14
CA LYS A 140 4.41 -1.44 -8.80
C LYS A 140 3.06 -1.23 -8.14
N LEU A 141 2.91 -1.84 -6.98
CA LEU A 141 1.80 -1.67 -6.07
C LEU A 141 2.15 -0.57 -5.08
N LEU A 142 1.40 0.54 -5.10
CA LEU A 142 1.46 1.57 -4.07
C LEU A 142 0.33 1.30 -3.06
N LEU A 143 0.71 0.75 -1.91
CA LEU A 143 -0.20 0.44 -0.82
C LEU A 143 -0.25 1.61 0.17
N PHE A 144 -1.44 2.13 0.43
CA PHE A 144 -1.70 3.12 1.47
C PHE A 144 -2.50 2.48 2.59
N LEU A 145 -1.98 2.51 3.81
CA LEU A 145 -2.55 1.78 4.95
C LEU A 145 -2.55 2.64 6.21
N SER A 146 -3.71 2.81 6.83
CA SER A 146 -3.89 3.49 8.11
C SER A 146 -4.45 2.58 9.19
N SER A 147 -5.33 1.66 8.80
CA SER A 147 -5.98 0.70 9.70
C SER A 147 -5.24 -0.62 9.80
N VAL A 148 -5.43 -1.28 10.93
CA VAL A 148 -4.80 -2.56 11.22
C VAL A 148 -5.51 -3.67 10.46
N PRO A 149 -4.79 -4.48 9.66
CA PRO A 149 -5.35 -5.68 9.04
C PRO A 149 -5.92 -6.64 10.09
N ASN A 150 -7.25 -6.72 10.18
CA ASN A 150 -7.95 -7.41 11.28
C ASN A 150 -8.89 -8.52 10.82
N ILE A 151 -9.26 -8.58 9.54
CA ILE A 151 -10.13 -9.61 8.97
C ILE A 151 -9.50 -10.25 7.73
N GLY A 152 -9.96 -11.45 7.40
CA GLY A 152 -9.53 -12.18 6.20
C GLY A 152 -8.15 -12.83 6.31
N GLU A 153 -7.41 -12.84 5.21
CA GLU A 153 -6.04 -13.38 5.15
C GLU A 153 -5.01 -12.33 5.60
N LEU A 154 -3.81 -12.78 5.97
CA LEU A 154 -2.68 -11.92 6.35
C LEU A 154 -3.02 -10.89 7.46
N THR A 155 -3.83 -11.27 8.44
CA THR A 155 -4.10 -10.41 9.60
C THR A 155 -2.86 -10.23 10.47
N VAL A 156 -2.80 -9.11 11.18
CA VAL A 156 -1.69 -8.79 12.10
C VAL A 156 -2.17 -8.75 13.55
N ASN A 157 -1.25 -8.93 14.50
CA ASN A 157 -1.58 -9.08 15.91
C ASN A 157 -1.08 -7.91 16.77
N LEU A 158 -1.99 -6.99 17.10
CA LEU A 158 -1.71 -5.83 17.97
C LEU A 158 -1.37 -6.19 19.42
N ASN A 159 -1.72 -7.40 19.88
CA ASN A 159 -1.51 -7.80 21.26
C ASN A 159 -0.05 -8.19 21.57
N ARG A 160 0.86 -8.13 20.58
CA ARG A 160 2.32 -8.27 20.79
C ARG A 160 2.85 -7.24 21.80
N GLU A 161 2.33 -6.00 21.78
CA GLU A 161 2.74 -4.97 22.73
C GLU A 161 1.96 -5.00 24.06
N ASN A 162 0.67 -5.33 24.01
CA ASN A 162 -0.24 -5.13 25.15
C ASN A 162 -0.11 -6.16 26.27
N LYS A 163 0.37 -7.38 26.01
CA LYS A 163 0.54 -8.37 27.10
C LYS A 163 1.52 -7.91 28.18
N GLU A 164 2.41 -6.95 27.91
CA GLU A 164 3.51 -6.62 28.83
C GLU A 164 3.82 -5.11 29.00
N LYS A 165 2.89 -4.20 28.67
CA LYS A 165 2.99 -2.78 29.07
C LYS A 165 3.23 -2.57 30.58
N LYS A 166 2.81 -3.51 31.43
CA LYS A 166 3.07 -3.50 32.88
C LYS A 166 4.56 -3.66 33.26
N LYS A 167 5.39 -4.25 32.40
CA LYS A 167 6.84 -4.37 32.63
C LYS A 167 7.64 -3.22 32.05
N TYR A 168 7.21 -2.62 30.94
CA TYR A 168 7.96 -1.56 30.25
C TYR A 168 8.33 -0.35 31.13
N LYS A 169 7.47 0.07 32.06
CA LYS A 169 7.77 1.17 32.99
C LYS A 169 8.78 0.85 34.09
N SER A 170 9.08 -0.43 34.36
CA SER A 170 10.11 -0.83 35.33
C SER A 170 11.46 -1.15 34.71
N ILE A 171 11.60 -1.06 33.38
CA ILE A 171 12.78 -1.54 32.62
C ILE A 171 13.88 -0.47 32.46
N TYR A 172 13.54 0.82 32.50
CA TYR A 172 14.53 1.92 32.52
C TYR A 172 14.93 2.35 33.94
N SER A 173 14.45 1.65 34.97
CA SER A 173 14.93 1.85 36.34
C SER A 173 16.30 1.17 36.48
N VAL A 174 17.35 1.98 36.63
CA VAL A 174 18.79 1.68 36.46
C VAL A 174 19.37 0.61 37.42
N ASN A 175 18.55 -0.10 38.19
CA ASN A 175 19.03 -0.92 39.31
C ASN A 175 18.79 -2.42 39.15
N SER A 176 19.27 -3.11 38.10
CA SER A 176 19.32 -4.59 38.13
C SER A 176 20.31 -5.26 37.17
N SER A 177 21.22 -6.04 37.76
CA SER A 177 21.91 -7.29 37.33
C SER A 177 22.01 -7.68 35.83
N ASN A 178 23.23 -8.10 35.42
CA ASN A 178 23.62 -8.51 34.05
C ASN A 178 22.70 -9.49 33.31
N ASN A 179 21.97 -10.36 34.01
CA ASN A 179 21.02 -11.30 33.38
C ASN A 179 19.79 -10.60 32.77
N ASN A 180 19.36 -9.46 33.32
CA ASN A 180 18.20 -8.71 32.84
C ASN A 180 18.47 -7.97 31.51
N ILE A 181 19.73 -7.68 31.20
CA ILE A 181 20.15 -7.01 29.96
C ILE A 181 20.07 -7.98 28.77
N ILE A 182 20.37 -9.26 28.98
CA ILE A 182 20.32 -10.30 27.94
C ILE A 182 18.88 -10.60 27.55
N ASP A 183 17.97 -10.69 28.53
CA ASP A 183 16.55 -10.89 28.29
C ASP A 183 15.90 -9.67 27.60
N MET A 184 16.39 -8.45 27.89
CA MET A 184 15.97 -7.23 27.20
C MET A 184 16.32 -7.24 25.70
N LYS A 185 17.56 -7.60 25.35
CA LYS A 185 17.99 -7.70 23.95
C LYS A 185 17.25 -8.79 23.18
N LYS A 186 17.03 -9.95 23.80
CA LYS A 186 16.24 -11.03 23.18
C LYS A 186 14.81 -10.58 22.88
N ARG A 187 14.21 -9.84 23.81
CA ARG A 187 12.84 -9.33 23.68
C ARG A 187 12.68 -8.24 22.62
N GLU A 188 13.65 -7.33 22.51
CA GLU A 188 13.70 -6.34 21.44
C GLU A 188 13.74 -7.04 20.07
N ILE A 189 14.62 -8.05 19.93
CA ILE A 189 14.71 -8.87 18.73
C ILE A 189 13.35 -9.54 18.43
N GLU A 190 12.68 -10.11 19.43
CA GLU A 190 11.35 -10.74 19.24
C GLU A 190 10.30 -9.78 18.68
N LEU A 191 10.29 -8.51 19.12
CA LEU A 191 9.35 -7.50 18.61
C LEU A 191 9.70 -7.02 17.19
N LEU A 192 10.98 -7.03 16.84
CA LEU A 192 11.45 -6.70 15.49
C LEU A 192 11.30 -7.85 14.50
N THR A 193 11.15 -9.09 15.00
CA THR A 193 10.86 -10.25 14.14
C THR A 193 9.39 -10.30 13.73
N PRO A 194 9.08 -10.66 12.48
CA PRO A 194 7.70 -10.83 12.04
C PRO A 194 7.01 -11.92 12.87
N TYR A 195 5.70 -11.78 13.11
CA TYR A 195 4.94 -12.75 13.90
C TYR A 195 4.85 -14.12 13.21
N ASN A 196 4.73 -14.11 11.89
CA ASN A 196 4.68 -15.29 11.05
C ASN A 196 5.37 -14.99 9.71
N ASN A 197 5.53 -16.02 8.87
CA ASN A 197 6.17 -15.89 7.57
C ASN A 197 5.20 -15.54 6.43
N SER A 198 3.91 -15.35 6.71
CA SER A 198 2.90 -15.28 5.64
C SER A 198 3.11 -14.09 4.69
N TYR A 199 3.54 -12.94 5.21
CA TYR A 199 3.92 -11.79 4.37
C TYR A 199 5.21 -12.03 3.58
N ALA A 200 6.16 -12.80 4.12
CA ALA A 200 7.39 -13.16 3.41
C ALA A 200 7.11 -14.16 2.27
N GLU A 201 6.22 -15.14 2.50
CA GLU A 201 5.74 -16.08 1.49
C GLU A 201 4.96 -15.37 0.39
N PHE A 202 4.08 -14.43 0.77
CA PHE A 202 3.39 -13.59 -0.20
C PHE A 202 4.38 -12.74 -1.03
N ALA A 203 5.43 -12.22 -0.38
CA ALA A 203 6.51 -11.51 -1.08
C ALA A 203 7.17 -12.37 -2.16
N GLN A 204 7.53 -13.62 -1.83
CA GLN A 204 8.13 -14.55 -2.79
C GLN A 204 7.20 -14.78 -3.99
N ASN A 205 5.90 -14.88 -3.76
CA ASN A 205 4.91 -15.03 -4.82
C ASN A 205 4.87 -13.79 -5.73
N VAL A 206 4.74 -12.58 -5.18
CA VAL A 206 4.65 -11.36 -6.01
C VAL A 206 5.95 -11.09 -6.79
N THR A 207 7.12 -11.39 -6.22
CA THR A 207 8.42 -11.22 -6.89
C THR A 207 8.57 -12.13 -8.12
N GLN A 208 8.02 -13.34 -8.10
CA GLN A 208 8.04 -14.24 -9.27
C GLN A 208 7.36 -13.61 -10.50
N TYR A 209 6.38 -12.73 -10.26
CA TYR A 209 5.62 -12.04 -11.28
C TYR A 209 6.09 -10.59 -11.51
N GLN A 210 7.29 -10.24 -11.05
CA GLN A 210 7.87 -8.91 -11.27
C GLN A 210 7.01 -7.79 -10.67
N ILE A 211 6.43 -8.05 -9.49
CA ILE A 211 5.62 -7.09 -8.74
C ILE A 211 6.40 -6.58 -7.54
N THR A 212 6.46 -5.26 -7.41
CA THR A 212 7.09 -4.54 -6.29
C THR A 212 6.03 -3.86 -5.44
N VAL A 213 6.17 -3.86 -4.11
CA VAL A 213 5.20 -3.27 -3.19
C VAL A 213 5.83 -2.15 -2.37
N ASP A 214 5.40 -0.92 -2.62
CA ASP A 214 5.67 0.23 -1.75
C ASP A 214 4.54 0.39 -0.75
N LEU A 215 4.89 0.71 0.51
CA LEU A 215 3.94 0.91 1.59
C LEU A 215 4.05 2.32 2.16
N PHE A 216 2.97 3.08 2.07
CA PHE A 216 2.74 4.34 2.78
C PHE A 216 1.91 4.05 4.03
N ALA A 217 2.60 3.75 5.13
CA ALA A 217 2.00 3.44 6.42
C ALA A 217 1.70 4.72 7.21
N CYS A 218 0.41 5.06 7.32
CA CYS A 218 -0.09 6.28 7.94
C CYS A 218 -1.02 5.96 9.13
N PRO A 219 -0.60 5.22 10.16
CA PRO A 219 -1.52 4.81 11.19
C PRO A 219 -1.75 5.86 12.26
N LEU A 220 -2.95 5.85 12.83
CA LEU A 220 -3.26 6.60 14.05
C LEU A 220 -2.66 5.92 15.30
N HIS A 221 -2.55 4.58 15.26
CA HIS A 221 -2.01 3.74 16.33
C HIS A 221 -0.94 2.79 15.78
N ASN A 222 -0.77 1.61 16.37
CA ASN A 222 0.21 0.62 15.90
C ASN A 222 -0.38 -0.25 14.76
N LEU A 223 0.45 -0.63 13.78
CA LEU A 223 0.12 -1.53 12.66
C LEU A 223 0.83 -2.89 12.71
N ASP A 224 1.72 -3.13 13.69
CA ASP A 224 2.64 -4.29 13.69
C ASP A 224 3.45 -4.37 12.37
N LEU A 225 4.14 -3.28 12.05
CA LEU A 225 4.94 -3.16 10.82
C LEU A 225 6.02 -4.24 10.71
N ALA A 226 6.51 -4.79 11.84
CA ALA A 226 7.46 -5.89 11.83
C ALA A 226 6.92 -7.11 11.06
N THR A 227 5.62 -7.38 11.16
CA THR A 227 4.95 -8.48 10.45
C THR A 227 4.72 -8.17 8.97
N ILE A 228 4.40 -6.93 8.61
CA ILE A 228 4.10 -6.51 7.22
C ILE A 228 5.38 -6.28 6.41
N TYR A 229 6.42 -5.71 7.03
CA TYR A 229 7.65 -5.24 6.39
C TYR A 229 8.37 -6.26 5.49
N PRO A 230 8.40 -7.58 5.80
CA PRO A 230 8.98 -8.57 4.90
C PRO A 230 8.42 -8.54 3.48
N LEU A 231 7.14 -8.18 3.29
CA LEU A 231 6.54 -8.01 1.95
C LEU A 231 7.25 -6.92 1.15
N ILE A 232 7.46 -5.77 1.78
CA ILE A 232 8.02 -4.58 1.15
C ILE A 232 9.49 -4.84 0.84
N LYS A 233 10.23 -5.32 1.85
CA LYS A 233 11.67 -5.61 1.74
C LYS A 233 11.96 -6.65 0.66
N ASN A 234 11.25 -7.77 0.66
CA ASN A 234 11.57 -8.88 -0.24
C ASN A 234 11.04 -8.66 -1.67
N SER A 235 10.05 -7.78 -1.87
CA SER A 235 9.59 -7.37 -3.21
C SER A 235 10.43 -6.24 -3.83
N GLY A 236 11.42 -5.71 -3.10
CA GLY A 236 12.28 -4.62 -3.55
C GLY A 236 11.64 -3.23 -3.46
N GLY A 237 10.58 -3.09 -2.67
CA GLY A 237 9.86 -1.82 -2.49
C GLY A 237 10.36 -1.00 -1.31
N THR A 238 9.67 0.11 -1.06
CA THR A 238 10.02 1.10 -0.05
C THR A 238 8.92 1.26 1.01
N LEU A 239 9.33 1.39 2.27
CA LEU A 239 8.44 1.71 3.39
C LEU A 239 8.53 3.21 3.72
N TYR A 240 7.42 3.91 3.60
CA TYR A 240 7.22 5.27 4.08
C TYR A 240 6.34 5.21 5.33
N TYR A 241 6.87 5.67 6.47
CA TYR A 241 6.19 5.57 7.76
C TYR A 241 5.92 6.94 8.38
N TYR A 242 4.65 7.17 8.71
CA TYR A 242 4.15 8.40 9.32
C TYR A 242 3.43 8.05 10.63
N PRO A 243 4.16 8.02 11.77
CA PRO A 243 3.59 7.62 13.05
C PRO A 243 2.54 8.63 13.54
N GLN A 244 1.41 8.13 14.05
CA GLN A 244 0.29 8.95 14.52
C GLN A 244 -0.11 9.99 13.48
N PHE A 245 -0.45 9.50 12.29
CA PHE A 245 -0.62 10.35 11.12
C PHE A 245 -1.63 11.48 11.39
N ASN A 246 -1.20 12.69 11.06
CA ASN A 246 -1.97 13.92 11.13
C ASN A 246 -1.65 14.72 9.86
N ILE A 247 -2.68 15.06 9.09
CA ILE A 247 -2.55 15.80 7.83
C ILE A 247 -1.82 17.13 8.00
N HIS A 248 -1.99 17.84 9.12
CA HIS A 248 -1.32 19.12 9.35
C HIS A 248 0.19 18.99 9.55
N GLN A 249 0.65 17.83 10.03
CA GLN A 249 2.06 17.57 10.29
C GLN A 249 2.74 16.87 9.12
N TYR A 250 2.07 15.86 8.54
CA TYR A 250 2.67 14.98 7.54
C TYR A 250 2.15 15.19 6.13
N GLY A 251 1.11 16.01 5.91
CA GLY A 251 0.48 16.17 4.60
C GLY A 251 1.46 16.62 3.51
N ASP A 252 2.34 17.56 3.80
CA ASP A 252 3.36 18.02 2.84
C ASP A 252 4.44 16.96 2.62
N LYS A 253 4.92 16.32 3.71
CA LYS A 253 5.92 15.25 3.61
C LYS A 253 5.41 14.07 2.76
N LEU A 254 4.17 13.63 3.02
CA LEU A 254 3.53 12.55 2.28
C LEU A 254 3.40 12.91 0.79
N ARG A 255 3.00 14.16 0.49
CA ARG A 255 2.92 14.64 -0.89
C ARG A 255 4.26 14.54 -1.60
N GLU A 256 5.32 15.09 -1.01
CA GLU A 256 6.65 15.09 -1.62
C GLU A 256 7.22 13.67 -1.78
N GLU A 257 7.04 12.80 -0.79
CA GLU A 257 7.50 11.41 -0.87
C GLU A 257 6.71 10.59 -1.89
N LEU A 258 5.40 10.83 -2.04
CA LEU A 258 4.58 10.21 -3.08
C LEU A 258 4.94 10.74 -4.48
N LEU A 259 5.19 12.04 -4.62
CA LEU A 259 5.71 12.63 -5.87
C LEU A 259 7.05 11.99 -6.25
N PHE A 260 7.96 11.85 -5.28
CA PHE A 260 9.25 11.21 -5.49
C PHE A 260 9.10 9.74 -5.89
N ALA A 261 8.23 8.97 -5.20
CA ALA A 261 8.02 7.56 -5.50
C ALA A 261 7.42 7.28 -6.89
N LEU A 262 6.73 8.26 -7.49
CA LEU A 262 6.11 8.17 -8.82
C LEU A 262 6.97 8.77 -9.95
N THR A 263 7.88 9.68 -9.64
CA THR A 263 8.72 10.38 -10.65
C THR A 263 10.17 9.90 -10.69
N THR A 264 10.59 9.10 -9.70
CA THR A 264 11.90 8.47 -9.71
C THR A 264 12.06 7.49 -10.86
N GLU A 265 13.25 7.46 -11.45
CA GLU A 265 13.59 6.49 -12.49
C GLU A 265 13.61 5.08 -11.88
N ILE A 266 12.79 4.19 -12.45
CA ILE A 266 12.63 2.83 -12.00
C ILE A 266 12.95 1.89 -13.16
N ALA A 267 13.83 0.91 -12.90
CA ALA A 267 14.08 -0.21 -13.79
C ALA A 267 13.20 -1.39 -13.38
N TRP A 268 12.54 -2.01 -14.36
CA TRP A 268 11.65 -3.15 -14.16
C TRP A 268 12.35 -4.45 -14.58
N GLU A 269 11.93 -5.59 -14.01
CA GLU A 269 12.49 -6.92 -14.32
C GLU A 269 14.02 -7.02 -14.13
N ALA A 270 14.57 -6.24 -13.19
CA ALA A 270 16.01 -6.14 -12.99
C ALA A 270 16.60 -7.37 -12.28
N VAL A 271 17.76 -7.82 -12.74
CA VAL A 271 18.54 -8.89 -12.09
C VAL A 271 19.98 -8.42 -11.92
N MET A 272 20.44 -8.38 -10.66
CA MET A 272 21.82 -8.03 -10.33
C MET A 272 22.67 -9.30 -10.14
N ARG A 273 23.81 -9.41 -10.84
CA ARG A 273 24.79 -10.49 -10.66
C ARG A 273 26.20 -9.92 -10.53
N ILE A 274 26.80 -10.10 -9.36
CA ILE A 274 28.19 -9.72 -9.08
C ILE A 274 29.09 -10.91 -9.46
N ARG A 275 30.12 -10.66 -10.28
CA ARG A 275 31.16 -11.64 -10.63
C ARG A 275 32.51 -11.13 -10.12
N ILE A 276 33.32 -12.03 -9.56
CA ILE A 276 34.64 -11.73 -9.02
C ILE A 276 35.71 -12.52 -9.81
N SER A 277 36.89 -11.93 -9.96
CA SER A 277 38.07 -12.49 -10.66
C SER A 277 38.83 -13.48 -9.81
#